data_AF-A0A2P6CCU5-F1
#
_entry.id   AF-A0A2P6CCU5-F1
#
_cell.length_a   1.000
_cell.length_b   1.000
_cell.length_c   1.000
_cell.angle_alpha   90.00
_cell.angle_beta   90.00
_cell.angle_gamma   90.00
#
_symmetry.space_group_name_H-M   'P 1'
#
loop_
_entity.id
_entity.type
_entity.pdbx_description
1 polymer ?
#
loop_
_entity_poly.entity_id
_entity_poly.type
_entity_poly.pdbx_seq_one_letter_code
_entity_poly.pdbx_strand_id
1 'polypeptide(L)'
;MGKNIANTTHTFFFCDGGSCQKAGSEKVIRTARAYLRNNGHWNDTHTIKTRCNGRCEDAPTCIVYPGQNWYKELTPEKITPIVKRHLDNAPLVNSELLYKKGWQEQASDNEIAPIKPKPFELKNDTELGECFITKGFSSDQYLYPLFLYLLENPKGVSLISSDEKRISFQEIISLDYSKTYTLELHTETTAIPFTIAAVPKENKELQQAKISSTEYYFQKETQQKGIRFKNKFGKILGKIEFDSLNNKAWEYCTKIQLQNVHLDFKNHE
;
A
#
# COMPACT_ATOMS: atom_id res chain seq x y z
N MET A 1 10.69 2.18 32.10
CA MET A 1 10.33 3.48 32.71
C MET A 1 9.69 4.35 31.64
N GLY A 2 8.42 4.74 31.81
CA GLY A 2 7.67 5.55 30.85
C GLY A 2 7.95 7.05 31.02
N LYS A 3 7.85 7.81 29.94
CA LYS A 3 7.92 9.27 29.98
C LYS A 3 6.55 9.84 30.38
N ASN A 4 6.52 10.85 31.27
CA ASN A 4 5.28 11.59 31.53
C ASN A 4 4.97 12.47 30.32
N ILE A 5 4.00 12.05 29.50
CA ILE A 5 3.68 12.72 28.24
C ILE A 5 3.04 14.10 28.47
N ALA A 6 2.43 14.35 29.64
CA ALA A 6 1.85 15.65 29.97
C ALA A 6 2.89 16.79 30.01
N ASN A 7 4.17 16.46 30.23
CA ASN A 7 5.26 17.44 30.22
C ASN A 7 5.82 17.71 28.81
N THR A 8 5.28 17.07 27.79
CA THR A 8 5.83 17.15 26.44
C THR A 8 5.42 18.46 25.75
N THR A 9 6.39 19.29 25.40
CA THR A 9 6.18 20.54 24.63
C THR A 9 6.20 20.28 23.13
N HIS A 10 7.03 19.34 22.68
CA HIS A 10 7.21 19.01 21.26
C HIS A 10 7.20 17.50 21.02
N THR A 11 6.64 17.07 19.90
CA THR A 11 6.72 15.68 19.43
C THR A 11 7.23 15.63 18.01
N PHE A 12 8.30 14.87 17.80
CA PHE A 12 8.89 14.61 16.50
C PHE A 12 8.50 13.20 16.04
N PHE A 13 7.77 13.12 14.93
CA PHE A 13 7.38 11.88 14.28
C PHE A 13 8.37 11.62 13.14
N PHE A 14 9.22 10.62 13.27
CA PHE A 14 10.16 10.23 12.24
C PHE A 14 9.61 9.06 11.44
N CYS A 15 9.64 9.16 10.11
CA CYS A 15 9.26 8.04 9.24
C CYS A 15 10.32 6.93 9.31
N ASP A 16 9.89 5.72 9.64
CA ASP A 16 10.70 4.49 9.63
C ASP A 16 10.15 3.49 8.59
N GLY A 17 9.50 4.01 7.54
CA GLY A 17 9.11 3.23 6.36
C GLY A 17 10.31 2.82 5.51
N GLY A 18 10.13 1.82 4.64
CA GLY A 18 11.22 1.19 3.88
C GLY A 18 12.06 2.17 3.03
N SER A 19 11.45 3.19 2.42
CA SER A 19 12.19 4.22 1.66
C SER A 19 13.01 5.13 2.57
N CYS A 20 12.45 5.55 3.71
CA CYS A 20 13.16 6.34 4.72
C CYS A 20 14.31 5.57 5.36
N GLN A 21 14.14 4.28 5.63
CA GLN A 21 15.22 3.42 6.13
C GLN A 21 16.37 3.31 5.13
N LYS A 22 16.07 3.07 3.85
CA LYS A 22 17.08 3.06 2.78
C LYS A 22 17.78 4.40 2.62
N ALA A 23 17.05 5.50 2.83
CA ALA A 23 17.60 6.85 2.83
C ALA A 23 18.29 7.25 4.15
N GLY A 24 18.46 6.32 5.11
CA GLY A 24 19.26 6.55 6.31
C GLY A 24 18.52 7.16 7.50
N SER A 25 17.19 7.04 7.59
CA SER A 25 16.36 7.59 8.67
C SER A 25 16.84 7.20 10.07
N GLU A 26 17.39 5.99 10.25
CA GLU A 26 17.89 5.54 11.55
C GLU A 26 19.01 6.44 12.08
N LYS A 27 19.92 6.91 11.23
CA LYS A 27 20.99 7.84 11.63
C LYS A 27 20.40 9.19 12.03
N VAL A 28 19.42 9.70 11.26
CA VAL A 28 18.68 10.94 11.56
C VAL A 28 18.03 10.86 12.95
N ILE A 29 17.31 9.78 13.22
CA ILE A 29 16.60 9.55 14.49
C ILE A 29 17.57 9.48 15.67
N ARG A 30 18.69 8.75 15.50
CA ARG A 30 19.73 8.65 16.55
C ARG A 30 20.36 10.00 16.85
N THR A 31 20.69 10.78 15.83
CA THR A 31 21.25 12.13 16.01
C THR A 31 20.29 13.06 16.75
N ALA A 32 19.02 13.08 16.35
CA ALA A 32 18.00 13.87 17.05
C ALA A 32 17.87 13.46 18.53
N ARG A 33 17.78 12.15 18.80
CA ARG A 33 17.66 11.63 20.17
C ARG A 33 18.91 11.89 21.01
N ALA A 34 20.10 11.82 20.42
CA ALA A 34 21.35 12.16 21.09
C ALA A 34 21.37 13.64 21.50
N TYR A 35 20.98 14.53 20.58
CA TYR A 35 20.83 15.96 20.89
C TYR A 35 19.87 16.20 22.05
N LEU A 36 18.66 15.61 22.01
CA LEU A 36 17.66 15.78 23.06
C LEU A 36 18.16 15.30 24.43
N ARG A 37 18.87 14.16 24.48
CA ARG A 37 19.43 13.64 25.73
C ARG A 37 20.54 14.53 26.27
N ASN A 38 21.51 14.88 25.43
CA ASN A 38 22.70 15.59 25.86
C ASN A 38 22.43 17.05 26.24
N ASN A 39 21.29 17.61 25.82
CA ASN A 39 20.90 18.99 26.10
C ASN A 39 19.70 19.11 27.08
N GLY A 40 19.34 18.04 27.80
CA GLY A 40 18.31 18.10 28.86
C GLY A 40 16.85 18.08 28.38
N HIS A 41 16.60 17.97 27.06
CA HIS A 41 15.26 17.95 26.46
C HIS A 41 14.62 16.55 26.39
N TRP A 42 15.23 15.54 27.01
CA TRP A 42 14.68 14.18 26.96
C TRP A 42 13.32 14.08 27.68
N ASN A 43 13.09 14.89 28.72
CA ASN A 43 11.88 14.82 29.55
C ASN A 43 10.74 15.74 29.07
N ASP A 44 11.01 16.70 28.18
CA ASP A 44 10.03 17.64 27.63
C ASP A 44 9.76 17.43 26.11
N THR A 45 10.58 16.62 25.42
CA THR A 45 10.42 16.36 23.98
C THR A 45 10.23 14.88 23.65
N HIS A 46 9.15 14.53 22.95
CA HIS A 46 8.88 13.14 22.58
C HIS A 46 9.32 12.84 21.14
N THR A 47 9.76 11.61 20.89
CA THR A 47 10.14 11.16 19.54
C THR A 47 9.47 9.83 19.23
N ILE A 48 8.70 9.79 18.15
CA ILE A 48 7.94 8.62 17.72
C ILE A 48 8.53 8.15 16.40
N LYS A 49 8.79 6.85 16.29
CA LYS A 49 9.01 6.21 14.99
C LYS A 49 7.65 5.82 14.43
N THR A 50 7.36 6.29 13.23
CA THR A 50 6.13 5.96 12.51
C THR A 50 6.43 4.97 11.39
N ARG A 51 5.40 4.33 10.83
CA ARG A 51 5.52 3.60 9.56
C ARG A 51 5.57 4.59 8.39
N CYS A 52 5.32 4.14 7.17
CA CYS A 52 5.31 5.01 6.00
C CYS A 52 4.34 6.19 6.18
N ASN A 53 4.77 7.40 5.85
CA ASN A 53 3.93 8.60 5.87
C ASN A 53 3.47 9.04 4.46
N GLY A 54 3.65 8.18 3.44
CA GLY A 54 3.16 8.43 2.08
C GLY A 54 4.05 9.33 1.21
N ARG A 55 5.16 9.85 1.74
CA ARG A 55 6.13 10.71 1.01
C ARG A 55 7.47 10.00 0.85
N CYS A 56 7.48 8.97 0.01
CA CYS A 56 8.67 8.13 -0.22
C CYS A 56 9.74 8.85 -1.05
N GLU A 57 9.30 9.70 -1.96
CA GLU A 57 10.06 10.56 -2.86
C GLU A 57 10.82 11.69 -2.12
N ASP A 58 10.41 12.01 -0.90
CA ASP A 58 10.99 13.04 -0.03
C ASP A 58 11.79 12.46 1.15
N ALA A 59 12.06 11.17 1.12
CA ALA A 59 12.66 10.45 2.24
C ALA A 59 14.10 10.93 2.56
N PRO A 60 14.52 10.93 3.86
CA PRO A 60 13.72 10.67 5.05
C PRO A 60 12.86 11.86 5.47
N THR A 61 11.66 11.58 5.99
CA THR A 61 10.73 12.63 6.45
C THR A 61 10.55 12.67 7.96
N CYS A 62 10.21 13.86 8.48
CA CYS A 62 9.82 14.06 9.88
C CYS A 62 8.66 15.06 9.98
N ILE A 63 7.72 14.82 10.89
CA ILE A 63 6.63 15.73 11.23
C ILE A 63 6.88 16.26 12.64
N VAL A 64 6.74 17.56 12.85
CA VAL A 64 6.87 18.18 14.17
C VAL A 64 5.54 18.78 14.63
N TYR A 65 5.16 18.41 15.85
CA TYR A 65 4.04 18.99 16.58
C TYR A 65 4.55 19.77 17.80
N PRO A 66 3.99 20.95 18.13
CA PRO A 66 2.88 21.65 17.44
C PRO A 66 3.26 22.25 16.08
N GLY A 67 2.24 22.66 15.31
CA GLY A 67 2.41 23.36 14.01
C GLY A 67 2.26 22.51 12.74
N GLN A 68 2.36 21.18 12.85
CA GLN A 68 2.27 20.24 11.72
C GLN A 68 3.30 20.56 10.62
N ASN A 69 4.53 20.81 11.04
CA ASN A 69 5.64 21.11 10.12
C ASN A 69 6.22 19.80 9.60
N TRP A 70 6.19 19.59 8.29
CA TRP A 70 6.78 18.45 7.62
C TRP A 70 8.14 18.81 7.06
N TYR A 71 9.09 17.92 7.26
CA TYR A 71 10.45 18.03 6.76
C TYR A 71 10.76 16.88 5.81
N LYS A 72 11.56 17.17 4.78
CA LYS A 72 12.03 16.22 3.75
C LYS A 72 13.56 16.10 3.73
N GLU A 73 14.04 15.05 3.06
CA GLU A 73 15.46 14.84 2.71
C GLU A 73 16.42 15.00 3.90
N LEU A 74 16.00 14.49 5.06
CA LEU A 74 16.73 14.68 6.30
C LEU A 74 18.03 13.88 6.33
N THR A 75 19.08 14.53 6.82
CA THR A 75 20.36 13.91 7.17
C THR A 75 20.67 14.19 8.65
N PRO A 76 21.64 13.48 9.26
CA PRO A 76 22.12 13.79 10.61
C PRO A 76 22.49 15.28 10.81
N GLU A 77 23.05 15.92 9.79
CA GLU A 77 23.47 17.32 9.81
C GLU A 77 22.26 18.26 9.78
N LYS A 78 21.24 17.93 8.98
CA LYS A 78 20.03 18.75 8.82
C LYS A 78 19.08 18.66 10.03
N ILE A 79 19.00 17.51 10.71
CA ILE A 79 18.01 17.32 11.78
C ILE A 79 18.32 18.10 13.07
N THR A 80 19.60 18.25 13.40
CA THR A 80 20.01 18.96 14.62
C THR A 80 19.53 20.43 14.65
N PRO A 81 19.76 21.26 13.62
CA PRO A 81 19.25 22.63 13.60
C PRO A 81 17.72 22.69 13.54
N ILE A 82 17.04 21.71 12.93
CA ILE A 82 15.57 21.63 12.96
C ILE A 82 15.08 21.42 14.39
N VAL A 83 15.60 20.40 15.10
CA VAL A 83 15.24 20.12 16.50
C VAL A 83 15.49 21.35 17.36
N LYS A 84 16.70 21.92 17.29
CA LYS A 84 17.06 23.11 18.07
C LYS A 84 16.09 24.27 17.84
N ARG A 85 15.78 24.61 16.59
CA ARG A 85 14.91 25.75 16.28
C ARG A 85 13.48 25.58 16.79
N HIS A 86 12.92 24.37 16.74
CA HIS A 86 11.61 24.10 17.36
C HIS A 86 11.65 24.30 18.88
N LEU A 87 12.66 23.73 19.55
CA LEU A 87 12.78 23.86 21.01
C LEU A 87 13.02 25.30 21.47
N ASP A 88 13.79 26.06 20.70
CA ASP A 88 14.10 27.46 20.95
C ASP A 88 12.97 28.42 20.49
N ASN A 89 11.88 27.90 19.89
CA ASN A 89 10.83 28.69 19.22
C ASN A 89 11.39 29.71 18.20
N ALA A 90 12.48 29.35 17.52
CA ALA A 90 13.17 30.17 16.53
C ALA A 90 12.58 29.97 15.12
N PRO A 91 12.88 30.86 14.15
CA PRO A 91 12.44 30.69 12.76
C PRO A 91 12.85 29.33 12.18
N LEU A 92 11.91 28.69 11.48
CA LEU A 92 12.06 27.34 10.93
C LEU A 92 13.12 27.26 9.82
N VAL A 93 13.65 26.06 9.59
CA VAL A 93 14.56 25.78 8.48
C VAL A 93 13.76 25.62 7.18
N ASN A 94 13.76 26.65 6.33
CA ASN A 94 12.90 26.66 5.14
C ASN A 94 13.33 25.68 4.05
N SER A 95 14.63 25.39 3.91
CA SER A 95 15.16 24.51 2.85
C SER A 95 14.62 23.08 2.93
N GLU A 96 14.42 22.56 4.14
CA GLU A 96 13.92 21.21 4.37
C GLU A 96 12.41 21.16 4.62
N LEU A 97 11.70 22.31 4.68
CA LEU A 97 10.26 22.31 4.88
C LEU A 97 9.56 21.78 3.64
N LEU A 98 8.93 20.61 3.79
CA LEU A 98 8.04 20.03 2.78
C LEU A 98 6.66 20.67 2.85
N TYR A 99 6.15 20.90 4.05
CA TYR A 99 4.83 21.48 4.25
C TYR A 99 4.74 22.14 5.62
N LYS A 100 3.94 23.20 5.73
CA LYS A 100 3.49 23.74 7.01
C LYS A 100 2.03 24.12 6.93
N LYS A 101 1.33 24.06 8.06
CA LYS A 101 -0.09 24.43 8.14
C LYS A 101 -0.33 25.82 7.54
N GLY A 102 -1.30 25.91 6.63
CA GLY A 102 -1.67 27.15 5.93
C GLY A 102 -1.09 27.26 4.51
N TRP A 103 -0.20 26.35 4.11
CA TRP A 103 0.19 26.23 2.70
C TRP A 103 -0.92 25.57 1.88
N GLN A 104 -1.07 26.00 0.63
CA GLN A 104 -2.00 25.39 -0.34
C GLN A 104 -1.40 24.14 -0.97
N GLU A 105 -0.08 24.12 -1.12
CA GLU A 105 0.68 23.04 -1.74
C GLU A 105 1.92 22.71 -0.91
N GLN A 106 2.43 21.51 -1.10
CA GLN A 106 3.70 21.08 -0.53
C GLN A 106 4.86 21.50 -1.42
N ALA A 107 6.01 21.79 -0.83
CA ALA A 107 7.25 22.10 -1.53
C ALA A 107 8.07 20.82 -1.73
N SER A 108 7.70 20.01 -2.72
CA SER A 108 8.49 18.85 -3.16
C SER A 108 9.01 19.07 -4.58
N ASP A 109 10.27 18.73 -4.79
CA ASP A 109 10.92 18.77 -6.11
C ASP A 109 10.82 17.40 -6.83
N ASN A 110 10.26 16.40 -6.14
CA ASN A 110 10.21 15.01 -6.57
C ASN A 110 8.76 14.51 -6.71
N GLU A 111 7.79 15.39 -6.95
CA GLU A 111 6.38 14.98 -7.08
C GLU A 111 6.19 13.91 -8.16
N ILE A 112 5.56 12.80 -7.76
CA ILE A 112 5.23 11.69 -8.66
C ILE A 112 3.73 11.75 -8.95
N ALA A 113 3.37 11.82 -10.22
CA ALA A 113 1.98 11.75 -10.64
C ALA A 113 1.32 10.46 -10.11
N PRO A 114 0.07 10.52 -9.61
CA PRO A 114 -0.64 9.34 -9.17
C PRO A 114 -0.70 8.31 -10.29
N ILE A 115 -0.21 7.09 -10.01
CA ILE A 115 -0.34 5.97 -10.94
C ILE A 115 -1.84 5.65 -11.03
N LYS A 116 -2.35 5.53 -12.25
CA LYS A 116 -3.73 5.13 -12.52
C LYS A 116 -3.77 3.83 -13.32
N PRO A 117 -4.74 2.95 -13.08
CA PRO A 117 -5.01 1.81 -13.96
C PRO A 117 -5.18 2.28 -15.40
N LYS A 118 -4.60 1.53 -16.35
CA LYS A 118 -4.76 1.82 -17.77
C LYS A 118 -6.15 1.37 -18.26
N PRO A 119 -6.65 1.88 -19.38
CA PRO A 119 -7.80 1.29 -20.07
C PRO A 119 -7.58 -0.19 -20.37
N PHE A 120 -8.67 -0.93 -20.56
CA PHE A 120 -8.61 -2.29 -21.08
C PHE A 120 -8.07 -2.30 -22.51
N GLU A 121 -7.20 -3.27 -22.80
CA GLU A 121 -6.60 -3.49 -24.11
C GLU A 121 -7.03 -4.86 -24.64
N LEU A 122 -7.40 -4.94 -25.91
CA LEU A 122 -7.68 -6.23 -26.58
C LEU A 122 -6.36 -6.99 -26.79
N LYS A 123 -6.31 -8.25 -26.34
CA LYS A 123 -5.16 -9.14 -26.48
C LYS A 123 -5.60 -10.57 -26.77
N ASN A 124 -4.76 -11.30 -27.50
CA ASN A 124 -4.86 -12.75 -27.57
C ASN A 124 -3.94 -13.35 -26.50
N ASP A 125 -4.53 -13.70 -25.36
CA ASP A 125 -3.82 -14.23 -24.20
C ASP A 125 -3.73 -15.76 -24.30
N THR A 126 -2.57 -16.32 -23.96
CA THR A 126 -2.31 -17.76 -24.12
C THR A 126 -3.25 -18.66 -23.28
N GLU A 127 -3.83 -18.13 -22.20
CA GLU A 127 -4.70 -18.87 -21.30
C GLU A 127 -6.16 -18.41 -21.43
N LEU A 128 -6.39 -17.12 -21.62
CA LEU A 128 -7.75 -16.54 -21.68
C LEU A 128 -8.29 -16.42 -23.10
N GLY A 129 -7.50 -16.72 -24.13
CA GLY A 129 -7.87 -16.50 -25.53
C GLY A 129 -8.02 -15.02 -25.87
N GLU A 130 -8.89 -14.71 -26.82
CA GLU A 130 -9.19 -13.32 -27.18
C GLU A 130 -9.95 -12.61 -26.04
N CYS A 131 -9.29 -11.65 -25.38
CA CYS A 131 -9.83 -10.99 -24.20
C CYS A 131 -9.42 -9.51 -24.13
N PHE A 132 -10.26 -8.72 -23.47
CA PHE A 132 -9.89 -7.40 -23.00
C PHE A 132 -9.24 -7.51 -21.64
N ILE A 133 -8.08 -6.89 -21.44
CA ILE A 133 -7.33 -7.00 -20.20
C ILE A 133 -6.75 -5.65 -19.74
N THR A 134 -6.82 -5.39 -18.44
CA THR A 134 -6.11 -4.29 -17.77
C THR A 134 -5.46 -4.77 -16.47
N LYS A 135 -4.71 -3.89 -15.80
CA LYS A 135 -4.04 -4.15 -14.52
C LYS A 135 -4.50 -3.16 -13.47
N GLY A 136 -4.89 -3.69 -12.32
CA GLY A 136 -5.00 -2.93 -11.09
C GLY A 136 -3.75 -3.04 -10.24
N PHE A 137 -3.85 -2.61 -8.99
CA PHE A 137 -2.76 -2.68 -8.02
C PHE A 137 -2.72 -4.03 -7.30
N SER A 138 -1.53 -4.41 -6.83
CA SER A 138 -1.28 -5.72 -6.18
C SER A 138 -0.70 -5.62 -4.78
N SER A 139 -0.70 -4.43 -4.16
CA SER A 139 -0.33 -4.34 -2.73
C SER A 139 -1.47 -4.80 -1.84
N ASP A 140 -1.14 -5.17 -0.62
CA ASP A 140 -2.08 -5.47 0.45
C ASP A 140 -3.15 -4.39 0.66
N GLN A 141 -2.81 -3.10 0.49
CA GLN A 141 -3.77 -1.98 0.54
C GLN A 141 -4.91 -2.07 -0.49
N TYR A 142 -4.75 -2.85 -1.56
CA TYR A 142 -5.78 -3.07 -2.58
C TYR A 142 -6.35 -4.50 -2.50
N LEU A 143 -5.48 -5.50 -2.34
CA LEU A 143 -5.88 -6.90 -2.32
C LEU A 143 -6.65 -7.27 -1.05
N TYR A 144 -6.26 -6.77 0.13
CA TYR A 144 -6.99 -7.08 1.36
C TYR A 144 -8.43 -6.54 1.33
N PRO A 145 -8.68 -5.26 0.99
CA PRO A 145 -10.04 -4.76 0.78
C PRO A 145 -10.81 -5.50 -0.31
N LEU A 146 -10.15 -5.91 -1.40
CA LEU A 146 -10.77 -6.73 -2.44
C LEU A 146 -11.31 -8.03 -1.84
N PHE A 147 -10.47 -8.83 -1.17
CA PHE A 147 -10.90 -10.11 -0.61
C PHE A 147 -11.96 -9.95 0.48
N LEU A 148 -11.88 -8.91 1.34
CA LEU A 148 -12.95 -8.59 2.28
C LEU A 148 -14.27 -8.29 1.58
N TYR A 149 -14.23 -7.48 0.52
CA TYR A 149 -15.44 -7.15 -0.24
C TYR A 149 -16.05 -8.39 -0.89
N LEU A 150 -15.23 -9.28 -1.45
CA LEU A 150 -15.70 -10.54 -2.04
C LEU A 150 -16.32 -11.47 -0.99
N LEU A 151 -15.77 -11.52 0.23
CA LEU A 151 -16.34 -12.27 1.35
C LEU A 151 -17.71 -11.72 1.77
N GLU A 152 -17.86 -10.38 1.82
CA GLU A 152 -19.12 -9.72 2.14
C GLU A 152 -20.17 -9.80 1.01
N ASN A 153 -19.72 -10.00 -0.24
CA ASN A 153 -20.56 -10.03 -1.43
C ASN A 153 -20.28 -11.28 -2.29
N PRO A 154 -20.51 -12.50 -1.76
CA PRO A 154 -20.01 -13.74 -2.37
C PRO A 154 -20.85 -14.25 -3.54
N LYS A 155 -22.05 -13.70 -3.75
CA LYS A 155 -23.00 -14.18 -4.77
C LYS A 155 -22.40 -14.01 -6.17
N GLY A 156 -22.35 -15.12 -6.91
CA GLY A 156 -21.84 -15.12 -8.27
C GLY A 156 -20.33 -14.95 -8.39
N VAL A 157 -19.59 -15.12 -7.28
CA VAL A 157 -18.13 -15.04 -7.24
C VAL A 157 -17.56 -16.45 -7.01
N SER A 158 -16.66 -16.87 -7.89
CA SER A 158 -15.93 -18.15 -7.75
C SER A 158 -14.44 -17.89 -7.68
N LEU A 159 -13.75 -18.55 -6.75
CA LEU A 159 -12.29 -18.67 -6.75
C LEU A 159 -11.89 -19.90 -7.57
N ILE A 160 -10.89 -19.74 -8.43
CA ILE A 160 -10.17 -20.82 -9.08
C ILE A 160 -8.76 -20.80 -8.51
N SER A 161 -8.41 -21.81 -7.72
CA SER A 161 -7.07 -21.94 -7.15
C SER A 161 -6.05 -22.38 -8.21
N SER A 162 -4.76 -22.35 -7.88
CA SER A 162 -3.68 -22.68 -8.81
C SER A 162 -3.68 -24.14 -9.31
N ASP A 163 -4.42 -25.02 -8.65
CA ASP A 163 -4.68 -26.41 -9.03
C ASP A 163 -6.01 -26.58 -9.80
N GLU A 164 -6.58 -25.47 -10.29
CA GLU A 164 -7.83 -25.40 -11.06
C GLU A 164 -9.08 -25.90 -10.29
N LYS A 165 -9.00 -26.02 -8.96
CA LYS A 165 -10.18 -26.28 -8.14
C LYS A 165 -11.06 -25.01 -8.08
N ARG A 166 -12.33 -25.17 -8.43
CA ARG A 166 -13.35 -24.11 -8.32
C ARG A 166 -14.02 -24.15 -6.95
N ILE A 167 -14.05 -23.01 -6.27
CA ILE A 167 -14.64 -22.84 -4.94
C ILE A 167 -15.55 -21.62 -5.00
N SER A 168 -16.83 -21.78 -4.61
CA SER A 168 -17.74 -20.65 -4.51
C SER A 168 -17.32 -19.76 -3.34
N PHE A 169 -17.34 -18.43 -3.50
CA PHE A 169 -17.08 -17.54 -2.36
C PHE A 169 -18.13 -17.67 -1.24
N GLN A 170 -19.29 -18.28 -1.53
CA GLN A 170 -20.29 -18.61 -0.51
C GLN A 170 -19.81 -19.74 0.43
N GLU A 171 -18.79 -20.50 0.05
CA GLU A 171 -18.15 -21.53 0.89
C GLU A 171 -17.04 -20.96 1.77
N ILE A 172 -16.62 -19.70 1.55
CA ILE A 172 -15.62 -19.03 2.37
C ILE A 172 -16.31 -18.47 3.61
N ILE A 173 -15.97 -19.02 4.78
CA ILE A 173 -16.59 -18.69 6.07
C ILE A 173 -15.84 -17.57 6.81
N SER A 174 -14.55 -17.41 6.55
CA SER A 174 -13.73 -16.37 7.17
C SER A 174 -12.49 -16.03 6.35
N LEU A 175 -11.90 -14.90 6.70
CA LEU A 175 -10.66 -14.40 6.13
C LEU A 175 -9.76 -13.98 7.30
N ASP A 176 -8.55 -14.52 7.37
CA ASP A 176 -7.51 -14.14 8.33
C ASP A 176 -6.34 -13.46 7.62
N TYR A 177 -5.95 -12.28 8.09
CA TYR A 177 -4.73 -11.60 7.64
C TYR A 177 -3.84 -11.18 8.83
N SER A 178 -3.79 -12.02 9.86
CA SER A 178 -2.90 -11.88 11.02
C SER A 178 -1.44 -12.23 10.70
N LYS A 179 -1.20 -13.08 9.68
CA LYS A 179 0.15 -13.49 9.27
C LYS A 179 0.85 -12.35 8.51
N THR A 180 2.13 -12.16 8.79
CA THR A 180 2.96 -11.05 8.27
C THR A 180 2.85 -10.81 6.76
N TYR A 181 2.74 -11.88 5.96
CA TYR A 181 2.78 -11.78 4.49
C TYR A 181 1.54 -12.31 3.77
N THR A 182 0.76 -13.15 4.44
CA THR A 182 -0.19 -14.06 3.81
C THR A 182 -1.57 -13.87 4.40
N LEU A 183 -2.53 -13.64 3.52
CA LEU A 183 -3.96 -13.69 3.80
C LEU A 183 -4.44 -15.12 3.56
N GLU A 184 -5.31 -15.63 4.42
CA GLU A 184 -5.92 -16.95 4.28
C GLU A 184 -7.44 -16.81 4.19
N LEU A 185 -8.01 -17.41 3.14
CA LEU A 185 -9.45 -17.62 3.03
C LEU A 185 -9.77 -19.01 3.57
N HIS A 186 -10.70 -19.11 4.51
CA HIS A 186 -11.05 -20.38 5.13
C HIS A 186 -12.41 -20.88 4.64
N THR A 187 -12.46 -22.15 4.24
CA THR A 187 -13.70 -22.93 4.16
C THR A 187 -13.84 -23.77 5.42
N GLU A 188 -14.89 -24.57 5.52
CA GLU A 188 -15.03 -25.56 6.61
C GLU A 188 -13.88 -26.59 6.64
N THR A 189 -13.27 -26.88 5.49
CA THR A 189 -12.31 -27.99 5.33
C THR A 189 -10.92 -27.56 4.92
N THR A 190 -10.74 -26.34 4.41
CA THR A 190 -9.48 -25.92 3.80
C THR A 190 -9.15 -24.46 4.10
N ALA A 191 -7.85 -24.15 4.14
CA ALA A 191 -7.34 -22.78 4.18
C ALA A 191 -6.59 -22.49 2.87
N ILE A 192 -6.91 -21.37 2.23
CA ILE A 192 -6.44 -21.02 0.89
C ILE A 192 -5.58 -19.76 1.01
N PRO A 193 -4.25 -19.88 0.92
CA PRO A 193 -3.34 -18.77 1.18
C PRO A 193 -3.10 -17.90 -0.05
N PHE A 194 -3.03 -16.58 0.16
CA PHE A 194 -2.58 -15.58 -0.80
C PHE A 194 -1.53 -14.68 -0.17
N THR A 195 -0.30 -14.71 -0.68
CA THR A 195 0.75 -13.79 -0.24
C THR A 195 0.56 -12.42 -0.91
N ILE A 196 0.07 -11.45 -0.15
CA ILE A 196 -0.32 -10.11 -0.65
C ILE A 196 0.55 -8.97 -0.11
N ALA A 197 1.28 -9.20 0.99
CA ALA A 197 2.14 -8.17 1.57
C ALA A 197 3.44 -7.97 0.79
N ALA A 198 4.21 -6.94 1.16
CA ALA A 198 5.60 -6.83 0.75
C ALA A 198 6.44 -7.95 1.38
N VAL A 199 7.18 -8.70 0.55
CA VAL A 199 8.03 -9.83 1.01
C VAL A 199 9.52 -9.53 0.81
N PRO A 200 10.42 -10.07 1.65
CA PRO A 200 11.87 -9.87 1.51
C PRO A 200 12.41 -10.36 0.16
N LYS A 201 13.41 -9.68 -0.39
CA LYS A 201 13.94 -9.98 -1.74
C LYS A 201 14.71 -11.30 -1.78
N GLU A 202 15.34 -11.63 -0.65
CA GLU A 202 16.17 -12.79 -0.39
C GLU A 202 15.35 -14.08 -0.20
N ASN A 203 14.07 -13.98 0.20
CA ASN A 203 13.21 -15.15 0.39
C ASN A 203 12.57 -15.58 -0.93
N LYS A 204 13.19 -16.54 -1.62
CA LYS A 204 12.73 -17.02 -2.94
C LYS A 204 11.32 -17.62 -2.91
N GLU A 205 10.97 -18.35 -1.87
CA GLU A 205 9.66 -19.00 -1.73
C GLU A 205 8.55 -17.95 -1.63
N LEU A 206 8.70 -16.97 -0.74
CA LEU A 206 7.75 -15.86 -0.62
C LEU A 206 7.67 -15.03 -1.90
N GLN A 207 8.79 -14.84 -2.60
CA GLN A 207 8.82 -14.14 -3.89
C GLN A 207 8.07 -14.91 -4.99
N GLN A 208 7.99 -16.23 -4.91
CA GLN A 208 7.20 -17.06 -5.83
C GLN A 208 5.71 -17.06 -5.45
N ALA A 209 5.39 -17.03 -4.16
CA ALA A 209 4.01 -17.01 -3.67
C ALA A 209 3.34 -15.63 -3.79
N LYS A 210 4.12 -14.54 -3.79
CA LYS A 210 3.59 -13.18 -3.78
C LYS A 210 2.84 -12.82 -5.06
N ILE A 211 1.59 -12.37 -4.91
CA ILE A 211 0.85 -11.68 -5.97
C ILE A 211 1.58 -10.38 -6.30
N SER A 212 2.04 -10.28 -7.54
CA SER A 212 2.78 -9.12 -8.06
C SER A 212 2.11 -8.49 -9.28
N SER A 213 1.10 -9.15 -9.85
CA SER A 213 0.26 -8.62 -10.91
C SER A 213 -1.18 -9.05 -10.69
N THR A 214 -2.09 -8.06 -10.70
CA THR A 214 -3.54 -8.25 -10.59
C THR A 214 -4.16 -7.81 -11.91
N GLU A 215 -4.50 -8.77 -12.75
CA GLU A 215 -5.07 -8.53 -14.07
C GLU A 215 -6.58 -8.66 -14.00
N TYR A 216 -7.30 -7.70 -14.58
CA TYR A 216 -8.76 -7.75 -14.74
C TYR A 216 -9.04 -8.03 -16.20
N TYR A 217 -9.91 -9.00 -16.48
CA TYR A 217 -10.13 -9.46 -17.84
C TYR A 217 -11.61 -9.66 -18.15
N PHE A 218 -11.91 -9.63 -19.45
CA PHE A 218 -13.18 -10.01 -20.06
C PHE A 218 -12.90 -10.79 -21.34
N GLN A 219 -13.26 -12.07 -21.37
CA GLN A 219 -13.10 -12.96 -22.52
C GLN A 219 -14.22 -12.71 -23.53
N LYS A 220 -13.88 -12.56 -24.81
CA LYS A 220 -14.88 -12.27 -25.85
C LYS A 220 -15.75 -13.48 -26.17
N GLU A 221 -15.15 -14.66 -26.31
CA GLU A 221 -15.87 -15.88 -26.70
C GLU A 221 -16.84 -16.35 -25.62
N THR A 222 -16.37 -16.47 -24.38
CA THR A 222 -17.17 -17.00 -23.26
C THR A 222 -17.97 -15.93 -22.53
N GLN A 223 -17.70 -14.65 -22.78
CA GLN A 223 -18.22 -13.50 -22.02
C GLN A 223 -17.83 -13.55 -20.52
N GLN A 224 -16.93 -14.45 -20.14
CA GLN A 224 -16.45 -14.62 -18.78
C GLN A 224 -15.55 -13.45 -18.41
N LYS A 225 -15.69 -12.98 -17.18
CA LYS A 225 -14.85 -11.92 -16.63
C LYS A 225 -14.31 -12.29 -15.28
N GLY A 226 -13.22 -11.67 -14.92
CA GLY A 226 -12.53 -12.07 -13.72
C GLY A 226 -11.31 -11.25 -13.39
N ILE A 227 -10.66 -11.73 -12.34
CA ILE A 227 -9.37 -11.26 -11.88
C ILE A 227 -8.41 -12.43 -12.01
N ARG A 228 -7.21 -12.21 -12.52
CA ARG A 228 -6.14 -13.20 -12.56
C ARG A 228 -4.96 -12.67 -11.77
N PHE A 229 -4.52 -13.45 -10.79
CA PHE A 229 -3.38 -13.11 -9.95
C PHE A 229 -2.15 -13.85 -10.47
N LYS A 230 -1.06 -13.10 -10.69
CA LYS A 230 0.24 -13.67 -11.08
C LYS A 230 1.34 -13.22 -10.13
N ASN A 231 2.35 -14.06 -9.95
CA ASN A 231 3.60 -13.65 -9.32
C ASN A 231 4.47 -12.84 -10.30
N LYS A 232 5.60 -12.33 -9.81
CA LYS A 232 6.53 -11.53 -10.63
C LYS A 232 7.18 -12.30 -11.79
N PHE A 233 7.07 -13.63 -11.79
CA PHE A 233 7.60 -14.51 -12.82
C PHE A 233 6.54 -14.91 -13.86
N GLY A 234 5.32 -14.36 -13.75
CA GLY A 234 4.22 -14.66 -14.66
C GLY A 234 3.43 -15.93 -14.32
N LYS A 235 3.81 -16.69 -13.28
CA LYS A 235 3.07 -17.86 -12.82
C LYS A 235 1.72 -17.41 -12.24
N ILE A 236 0.65 -18.06 -12.66
CA ILE A 236 -0.71 -17.83 -12.15
C ILE A 236 -0.84 -18.45 -10.77
N LEU A 237 -1.38 -17.66 -9.84
CA LEU A 237 -1.58 -18.04 -8.44
C LEU A 237 -3.05 -18.31 -8.12
N GLY A 238 -3.96 -17.82 -8.98
CA GLY A 238 -5.39 -18.05 -8.88
C GLY A 238 -6.17 -17.06 -9.72
N LYS A 239 -7.47 -17.33 -9.88
CA LYS A 239 -8.41 -16.45 -10.59
C LYS A 239 -9.66 -16.25 -9.75
N ILE A 240 -10.28 -15.08 -9.89
CA ILE A 240 -11.66 -14.82 -9.46
C ILE A 240 -12.50 -14.77 -10.73
N GLU A 241 -13.61 -15.49 -10.76
CA GLU A 241 -14.60 -15.42 -11.83
C GLU A 241 -15.91 -14.86 -11.31
N PHE A 242 -16.55 -14.04 -12.14
CA PHE A 242 -17.87 -13.47 -11.87
C PHE A 242 -18.89 -14.03 -12.85
N ASP A 243 -20.08 -14.37 -12.36
CA ASP A 243 -21.14 -15.05 -13.12
C ASP A 243 -21.83 -14.20 -14.21
N SER A 244 -21.82 -12.87 -14.08
CA SER A 244 -22.63 -11.98 -14.92
C SER A 244 -22.10 -10.56 -14.97
N LEU A 245 -22.33 -9.83 -16.08
CA LEU A 245 -21.86 -8.44 -16.27
C LEU A 245 -22.30 -7.47 -15.17
N ASN A 246 -23.50 -7.66 -14.63
CA ASN A 246 -24.10 -6.86 -13.55
C ASN A 246 -23.77 -7.39 -12.14
N ASN A 247 -22.77 -8.26 -12.02
CA ASN A 247 -22.31 -8.74 -10.72
C ASN A 247 -21.77 -7.58 -9.87
N LYS A 248 -22.35 -7.38 -8.69
CA LYS A 248 -22.01 -6.30 -7.75
C LYS A 248 -20.52 -6.26 -7.39
N ALA A 249 -19.87 -7.42 -7.25
CA ALA A 249 -18.44 -7.49 -6.95
C ALA A 249 -17.58 -7.05 -8.14
N TRP A 250 -18.01 -7.32 -9.37
CA TRP A 250 -17.35 -6.77 -10.56
C TRP A 250 -17.52 -5.25 -10.69
N GLU A 251 -18.70 -4.72 -10.38
CA GLU A 251 -18.94 -3.27 -10.34
C GLU A 251 -18.01 -2.60 -9.32
N TYR A 252 -17.86 -3.18 -8.13
CA TYR A 252 -16.87 -2.74 -7.14
C TYR A 252 -15.45 -2.76 -7.71
N CYS A 253 -15.06 -3.83 -8.42
CA CYS A 253 -13.74 -3.93 -9.02
C CYS A 253 -13.49 -2.79 -10.02
N THR A 254 -14.41 -2.55 -10.95
CA THR A 254 -14.23 -1.51 -11.97
C THR A 254 -14.28 -0.09 -11.38
N LYS A 255 -15.19 0.16 -10.43
CA LYS A 255 -15.35 1.48 -9.78
C LYS A 255 -14.22 1.82 -8.82
N ILE A 256 -13.86 0.89 -7.93
CA ILE A 256 -12.95 1.13 -6.81
C ILE A 256 -11.53 0.66 -7.14
N GLN A 257 -11.37 -0.63 -7.45
CA GLN A 257 -10.03 -1.21 -7.68
C GLN A 257 -9.37 -0.68 -8.95
N LEU A 258 -10.17 -0.42 -9.98
CA LEU A 258 -9.74 0.13 -11.26
C LEU A 258 -10.03 1.63 -11.40
N GLN A 259 -10.45 2.32 -10.33
CA GLN A 259 -10.66 3.78 -10.31
C GLN A 259 -11.58 4.30 -11.45
N ASN A 260 -12.69 3.61 -11.70
CA ASN A 260 -13.66 3.88 -12.78
C ASN A 260 -13.13 3.60 -14.20
N VAL A 261 -12.10 2.77 -14.35
CA VAL A 261 -11.81 2.17 -15.65
C VAL A 261 -12.83 1.08 -15.92
N HIS A 262 -13.70 1.32 -16.89
CA HIS A 262 -14.72 0.39 -17.36
C HIS A 262 -14.39 -0.09 -18.78
N LEU A 263 -14.86 -1.29 -19.12
CA LEU A 263 -14.91 -1.72 -20.50
C LEU A 263 -16.16 -1.13 -21.16
N ASP A 264 -15.99 -0.35 -22.22
CA ASP A 264 -17.13 0.13 -23.01
C ASP A 264 -17.50 -0.92 -24.06
N PHE A 265 -18.43 -1.80 -23.70
CA PHE A 265 -18.85 -2.92 -24.54
C PHE A 265 -19.49 -2.49 -25.87
N LYS A 266 -19.94 -1.23 -25.98
CA LYS A 266 -20.69 -0.72 -27.14
C LYS A 266 -19.82 -0.38 -28.36
N ASN A 267 -18.49 -0.32 -28.21
CA ASN A 267 -17.57 0.08 -29.30
C ASN A 267 -16.79 -1.10 -29.90
N HIS A 268 -17.13 -2.34 -29.54
CA HIS A 268 -16.34 -3.53 -29.88
C HIS A 268 -17.17 -4.73 -30.39
N GLU A 269 -18.44 -4.49 -30.76
CA GLU A 269 -19.24 -5.33 -31.66
C GLU A 269 -18.99 -4.93 -33.11
#